data_AF-A0A420DYP1-F1
#
_entry.id   AF-A0A420DYP1-F1
#
_cell.length_a   1.000
_cell.length_b   1.000
_cell.length_c   1.000
_cell.angle_alpha   90.00
_cell.angle_beta   90.00
_cell.angle_gamma   90.00
#
_symmetry.space_group_name_H-M   'P 1'
#
loop_
_entity.id
_entity.type
_entity.pdbx_description
1 polymer ?
#
loop_
_entity_poly.entity_id
_entity_poly.type
_entity_poly.pdbx_seq_one_letter_code
_entity_poly.pdbx_strand_id
1 'polypeptide(L)' 'MKKQILNFGKALNKADQKQANGGASGACYQEGSRCCEYKPWGVFCDAGRCGTYGCLWY' A
#
# COMPACT_ATOMS: atom_id res chain seq x y z
N MET A 1 31.13 17.34 0.69
CA MET A 1 29.93 16.53 0.95
C MET A 1 28.71 17.26 0.38
N LYS A 2 28.17 16.81 -0.76
CA LYS A 2 26.98 17.42 -1.38
C LYS A 2 25.75 17.03 -0.56
N LYS A 3 25.11 18.02 0.07
CA LYS A 3 23.81 17.87 0.72
C LYS A 3 22.77 17.61 -0.36
N GLN A 4 22.25 16.39 -0.45
CA GLN A 4 21.09 16.11 -1.29
C GLN A 4 19.88 16.76 -0.62
N ILE A 5 19.46 17.90 -1.16
CA ILE A 5 18.18 18.52 -0.85
C ILE A 5 17.12 17.53 -1.37
N LEU A 6 16.41 16.88 -0.46
CA LEU A 6 15.20 16.13 -0.80
C LEU A 6 14.23 17.08 -1.51
N ASN A 7 14.00 16.86 -2.81
CA ASN A 7 13.02 17.59 -3.60
C ASN A 7 11.60 17.19 -3.14
N PHE A 8 11.17 17.74 -2.01
CA PHE A 8 9.76 17.82 -1.65
C PHE A 8 9.07 18.77 -2.62
N GLY A 9 8.32 18.22 -3.58
CA GLY A 9 7.61 19.05 -4.56
C GLY A 9 7.30 18.39 -5.90
N LYS A 10 7.75 17.14 -6.15
CA LYS A 10 7.27 16.41 -7.33
C LYS A 10 5.77 16.18 -7.14
N ALA A 11 4.95 16.86 -7.93
CA ALA A 11 3.53 16.57 -8.01
C ALA A 11 3.38 15.10 -8.42
N LEU A 12 3.05 14.26 -7.44
CA LEU A 12 2.70 12.87 -7.68
C LEU A 12 1.53 12.89 -8.65
N ASN A 13 1.71 12.28 -9.82
CA ASN A 13 0.61 12.11 -10.76
C ASN A 13 -0.48 11.26 -10.08
N LYS A 14 -1.72 11.27 -10.59
CA LYS A 14 -2.81 10.53 -9.94
C LYS A 14 -2.52 9.03 -9.77
N ALA A 15 -1.68 8.43 -10.62
CA ALA A 15 -1.27 7.04 -10.49
C ALA A 15 -0.27 6.83 -9.34
N ASP A 16 0.71 7.72 -9.20
CA ASP A 16 1.67 7.70 -8.10
C ASP A 16 0.97 8.00 -6.75
N GLN A 17 0.00 8.92 -6.73
CA GLN A 17 -0.86 9.15 -5.56
C GLN A 17 -1.72 7.93 -5.24
N LYS A 18 -2.24 7.23 -6.25
CA LYS A 18 -3.01 6.00 -6.05
C LYS A 18 -2.15 4.91 -5.41
N GLN A 19 -0.88 4.77 -5.80
CA GLN A 19 0.05 3.86 -5.14
C GLN A 19 0.44 4.31 -3.72
N ALA A 20 0.71 5.60 -3.52
CA ALA A 20 1.10 6.14 -2.22
C ALA A 20 -0.05 6.16 -1.19
N ASN A 21 -1.27 6.48 -1.64
CA ASN A 21 -2.46 6.60 -0.79
C ASN A 21 -3.24 5.28 -0.64
N GLY A 22 -2.64 4.13 -0.99
CA GLY A 22 -3.30 2.83 -0.83
C GLY A 22 -4.55 2.66 -1.70
N GLY A 23 -4.63 3.36 -2.83
CA GLY A 23 -5.69 3.20 -3.83
C GLY A 23 -5.53 1.92 -4.64
N ALA A 24 -5.13 0.81 -4.02
CA ALA A 24 -5.36 -0.47 -4.64
C ALA A 24 -6.87 -0.76 -4.50
N SER A 25 -7.54 -1.08 -5.60
CA SER A 25 -8.61 -2.10 -5.50
C SER A 25 -7.90 -3.40 -5.15
N GLY A 26 -7.38 -3.48 -3.92
CA GLY A 26 -6.65 -4.61 -3.42
C GLY A 26 -7.69 -5.66 -3.15
N ALA A 27 -7.75 -6.69 -4.00
CA ALA A 27 -8.38 -7.93 -3.61
C ALA A 27 -7.61 -8.42 -2.37
N CYS A 28 -8.11 -8.05 -1.20
CA CYS A 28 -7.68 -8.61 0.06
C CYS A 28 -8.60 -9.75 0.43
N TYR A 29 -8.08 -10.68 1.22
CA TYR A 29 -8.90 -11.68 1.89
C TYR A 29 -8.46 -11.79 3.35
N GLN A 30 -9.39 -12.25 4.18
CA GLN A 30 -9.15 -12.42 5.60
C GLN A 30 -8.73 -13.86 5.89
N GLU A 31 -7.61 -14.04 6.59
CA GLU A 31 -7.13 -15.33 7.07
C GLU A 31 -6.94 -15.31 8.58
N GLY A 32 -8.02 -15.62 9.31
CA GLY A 32 -8.07 -15.45 10.76
C GLY A 32 -7.86 -13.99 11.15
N SER A 33 -6.87 -13.73 12.02
CA SER A 33 -6.49 -12.37 12.46
C SER A 33 -5.50 -11.67 11.51
N ARG A 34 -5.28 -12.21 10.31
CA ARG A 34 -4.39 -11.64 9.31
C ARG A 34 -5.17 -11.17 8.10
N CYS A 35 -4.75 -10.06 7.53
CA CYS A 35 -5.19 -9.63 6.23
C CYS A 35 -4.14 -9.97 5.18
N CYS A 36 -4.59 -10.48 4.04
CA CYS A 36 -3.73 -10.93 2.95
C CYS A 36 -4.01 -10.13 1.68
N GLU A 37 -2.98 -9.70 0.96
CA GLU A 37 -3.08 -9.03 -0.34
C GLU A 37 -2.19 -9.67 -1.39
N TYR A 38 -2.68 -9.70 -2.64
CA TYR A 38 -1.86 -10.07 -3.79
C TYR A 38 -0.94 -8.90 -4.17
N LYS A 39 0.37 -9.13 -4.09
CA LYS A 39 1.42 -8.22 -4.56
C LYS A 39 2.07 -8.80 -5.82
N PRO A 40 2.78 -7.98 -6.63
CA PRO A 40 3.50 -8.48 -7.81
C PRO A 40 4.53 -9.59 -7.53
N TRP A 41 4.98 -9.72 -6.29
CA TRP A 41 5.96 -10.72 -5.84
C TRP A 41 5.37 -11.86 -5.01
N GLY A 42 4.04 -11.96 -4.90
CA GLY A 42 3.36 -13.02 -4.14
C GLY A 42 2.30 -12.50 -3.19
N VAL A 43 1.76 -13.40 -2.36
CA VAL A 43 0.78 -13.05 -1.33
C VAL A 43 1.53 -12.54 -0.09
N PHE A 44 1.14 -11.36 0.37
CA PHE A 44 1.61 -10.81 1.63
C PHE A 44 0.48 -10.88 2.66
N CYS A 45 0.72 -11.53 3.79
CA CYS A 45 -0.24 -11.67 4.88
C CYS A 45 0.36 -11.17 6.20
N ASP A 46 -0.32 -10.27 6.87
CA ASP A 46 0.11 -9.74 8.17
C ASP A 46 -1.09 -9.36 9.06
N ALA A 47 -0.84 -8.98 10.31
CA ALA A 47 -1.82 -8.47 11.25
C ALA A 47 -2.64 -7.33 10.62
N GLY A 48 -3.93 -7.57 10.39
CA GLY A 48 -4.77 -6.61 9.69
C GLY A 48 -6.20 -7.08 9.46
N ARG A 49 -7.02 -6.18 8.93
CA ARG A 49 -8.40 -6.45 8.52
C ARG A 49 -8.64 -6.09 7.06
N CYS A 50 -9.25 -7.00 6.30
CA CYS A 50 -9.67 -6.72 4.93
C CYS A 50 -10.90 -5.80 4.91
N GLY A 51 -10.80 -4.69 4.18
CA GLY A 51 -11.84 -3.69 4.03
C GLY A 51 -12.07 -3.30 2.58
N THR A 52 -12.96 -2.33 2.35
CA THR A 52 -13.38 -1.88 1.01
C THR A 52 -12.23 -1.45 0.09
N TYR A 53 -11.10 -1.03 0.67
CA TYR A 53 -9.94 -0.50 -0.06
C TYR A 53 -8.68 -1.37 0.09
N GLY A 54 -8.82 -2.62 0.55
CA GLY A 54 -7.69 -3.51 0.84
C GLY A 54 -7.47 -3.73 2.33
N CYS A 55 -6.26 -4.11 2.70
CA CYS A 55 -5.90 -4.39 4.08
C CYS A 55 -5.69 -3.13 4.92
N LEU A 56 -6.40 -3.07 6.04
CA LEU A 56 -6.19 -2.14 7.15
C LEU A 56 -5.24 -2.82 8.15
N TRP A 57 -3.96 -2.46 8.09
CA TRP A 57 -2.89 -3.01 8.94
C TRP A 57 -2.91 -2.39 10.35
N TYR A 58 -2.53 -3.17 11.38
CA TYR A 58 -2.42 -2.71 12.78
C TYR A 58 -1.18 -3.26 13.49
#